data_AF-A0AAX1EI27-F1
#
_entry.id   AF-A0AAX1EI27-F1
#
_cell.length_a   1.000
_cell.length_b   1.000
_cell.length_c   1.000
_cell.angle_alpha   90.00
_cell.angle_beta   90.00
_cell.angle_gamma   90.00
#
_symmetry.space_group_name_H-M   'P 1'
#
loop_
_entity.id
_entity.type
_entity.pdbx_description
1 polymer ?
#
loop_
_entity_poly.entity_id
_entity_poly.type
_entity_poly.pdbx_seq_one_letter_code
_entity_poly.pdbx_strand_id
1 'polypeptide(L)'
;MPMHLNTVKIIRDKTPLVLFLTNSVTENFCANTLLAFGGSPIMSHAEQELSDLLSIADALVINIGTLNDAFIKRCMSAVDIANQHNLPFMFDPIGAGN
;
A
#
# COMPACT_ATOMS: atom_id res chain seq x y z
N MET A 1 -26.31 12.58 5.51
CA MET A 1 -26.12 11.32 4.76
C MET A 1 -24.87 10.65 5.32
N PRO A 2 -24.89 9.39 5.79
CA PRO A 2 -23.72 8.83 6.47
C PRO A 2 -22.63 8.58 5.42
N MET A 3 -21.47 9.23 5.59
CA MET A 3 -20.35 9.24 4.65
C MET A 3 -19.87 7.82 4.23
N HIS A 4 -20.09 6.82 5.09
CA HIS A 4 -19.55 5.47 4.93
C HIS A 4 -20.18 4.63 3.80
N LEU A 5 -21.47 4.83 3.47
CA LEU A 5 -22.09 4.07 2.38
C LEU A 5 -21.55 4.47 1.00
N ASN A 6 -21.05 5.70 0.87
CA ASN A 6 -20.46 6.18 -0.38
C ASN A 6 -19.03 5.67 -0.60
N THR A 7 -18.24 5.44 0.44
CA THR A 7 -16.82 5.06 0.28
C THR A 7 -16.64 3.74 -0.45
N VAL A 8 -17.37 2.68 -0.05
CA VAL A 8 -17.30 1.38 -0.72
C VAL A 8 -17.78 1.48 -2.17
N LYS A 9 -18.81 2.28 -2.44
CA LYS A 9 -19.25 2.53 -3.81
C LYS A 9 -18.14 3.19 -4.64
N ILE A 10 -17.48 4.22 -4.12
CA ILE A 10 -16.37 4.92 -4.80
C ILE A 10 -15.22 3.95 -5.09
N ILE A 11 -14.87 3.08 -4.13
CA ILE A 11 -13.82 2.07 -4.33
C ILE A 11 -14.21 1.14 -5.48
N ARG A 12 -15.44 0.62 -5.50
CA ARG A 12 -15.91 -0.27 -6.58
C ARG A 12 -15.98 0.43 -7.94
N ASP A 13 -16.40 1.69 -7.98
CA ASP A 13 -16.49 2.46 -9.23
C ASP A 13 -15.10 2.78 -9.81
N LYS A 14 -14.13 3.10 -8.94
CA LYS A 14 -12.77 3.47 -9.37
C LYS A 14 -11.82 2.29 -9.50
N THR A 15 -12.06 1.21 -8.76
CA THR A 15 -11.18 0.05 -8.60
C THR A 15 -9.71 0.45 -8.39
N PRO A 16 -9.39 1.20 -7.31
CA PRO A 16 -8.06 1.78 -7.15
C PRO A 16 -6.97 0.71 -7.05
N LEU A 17 -5.84 0.94 -7.71
CA LEU A 17 -4.63 0.13 -7.60
C LEU A 17 -3.83 0.57 -6.37
N VAL A 18 -3.71 -0.30 -5.38
CA VAL A 18 -2.98 0.00 -4.14
C VAL A 18 -1.76 -0.90 -4.05
N LEU A 19 -0.57 -0.27 -4.02
CA LEU A 19 0.68 -0.97 -3.76
C LEU A 19 0.84 -1.14 -2.25
N PHE A 20 1.06 -2.37 -1.80
CA PHE A 20 1.35 -2.69 -0.42
C PHE A 20 2.82 -3.11 -0.27
N LEU A 21 3.52 -2.39 0.60
CA LEU A 21 4.78 -2.81 1.19
C LEU A 21 4.46 -3.31 2.60
N THR A 22 4.16 -4.59 2.72
CA THR A 22 3.79 -5.24 3.97
C THR A 22 4.63 -6.50 4.23
N ASN A 23 4.36 -7.16 5.34
CA ASN A 23 4.99 -8.41 5.74
C ASN A 23 4.23 -9.65 5.24
N SER A 24 4.93 -10.78 5.16
CA SER A 24 4.39 -12.07 4.71
C SER A 24 3.27 -12.63 5.60
N VAL A 25 3.15 -12.17 6.85
CA VAL A 25 2.08 -12.60 7.77
C VAL A 25 0.73 -12.01 7.35
N THR A 26 0.72 -10.79 6.82
CA THR A 26 -0.51 -10.03 6.53
C THR A 26 -0.78 -9.84 5.04
N GLU A 27 0.20 -10.10 4.17
CA GLU A 27 0.14 -9.86 2.73
C GLU A 27 -1.14 -10.38 2.07
N ASN A 28 -1.43 -11.68 2.24
CA ASN A 28 -2.61 -12.32 1.65
C ASN A 28 -3.92 -11.74 2.20
N PHE A 29 -3.97 -11.44 3.50
CA PHE A 29 -5.15 -10.88 4.13
C PHE A 29 -5.43 -9.45 3.62
N CYS A 30 -4.40 -8.61 3.51
CA CYS A 30 -4.51 -7.27 2.96
C CYS A 30 -5.00 -7.29 1.50
N ALA A 31 -4.43 -8.16 0.66
CA ALA A 31 -4.85 -8.31 -0.73
C ALA A 31 -6.33 -8.73 -0.83
N ASN A 32 -6.72 -9.79 -0.15
CA ASN A 32 -8.11 -10.28 -0.16
C ASN A 32 -9.10 -9.27 0.41
N THR A 33 -8.69 -8.50 1.42
CA THR A 33 -9.52 -7.44 2.00
C THR A 33 -9.79 -6.35 0.97
N LEU A 34 -8.77 -5.86 0.27
CA LEU A 34 -8.96 -4.84 -0.77
C LEU A 34 -9.81 -5.36 -1.93
N LEU A 35 -9.59 -6.60 -2.37
CA LEU A 35 -10.42 -7.26 -3.39
C LEU A 35 -11.89 -7.34 -2.97
N ALA A 36 -12.17 -7.70 -1.72
CA ALA A 36 -13.54 -7.76 -1.19
C ALA A 36 -14.24 -6.39 -1.20
N PHE A 37 -13.49 -5.30 -1.04
CA PHE A 37 -14.00 -3.93 -1.18
C PHE A 37 -14.09 -3.45 -2.64
N GLY A 38 -13.50 -4.18 -3.60
CA GLY A 38 -13.52 -3.88 -5.04
C GLY A 38 -12.33 -3.07 -5.55
N GLY A 39 -11.24 -2.98 -4.79
CA GLY A 39 -9.97 -2.41 -5.26
C GLY A 39 -9.05 -3.48 -5.86
N SER A 40 -7.90 -3.03 -6.36
CA SER A 40 -6.87 -3.89 -6.96
C SER A 40 -5.59 -3.85 -6.11
N PRO A 41 -5.24 -4.92 -5.39
CA PRO A 41 -3.98 -4.97 -4.67
C PRO A 41 -2.81 -5.32 -5.59
N ILE A 42 -1.66 -4.70 -5.35
CA ILE A 42 -0.38 -5.14 -5.90
C ILE A 42 0.66 -5.20 -4.77
N MET A 43 1.54 -6.20 -4.86
CA MET A 43 2.61 -6.47 -3.90
C MET A 43 3.92 -6.50 -4.69
N SER A 44 4.99 -5.95 -4.13
CA SER A 44 6.31 -5.97 -4.75
C SER A 44 7.39 -6.18 -3.71
N HIS A 45 8.32 -7.10 -4.01
CA HIS A 45 9.52 -7.33 -3.20
C HIS A 45 10.80 -6.79 -3.85
N ALA A 46 10.75 -6.42 -5.14
CA ALA A 46 11.89 -5.94 -5.89
C ALA A 46 11.99 -4.41 -5.86
N GLU A 47 13.17 -3.88 -5.54
CA GLU A 47 13.42 -2.43 -5.56
C GLU A 47 13.39 -1.89 -7.00
N GLN A 48 13.71 -2.74 -7.99
CA GLN A 48 13.85 -2.36 -9.40
C GLN A 48 12.51 -2.03 -10.08
N GLU A 49 11.42 -2.67 -9.65
CA GLU A 49 10.08 -2.43 -10.22
C GLU A 49 9.31 -1.34 -9.45
N LEU A 50 9.83 -0.89 -8.31
CA LEU A 50 9.12 -0.02 -7.38
C LEU A 50 8.71 1.32 -8.02
N SER A 51 9.59 1.93 -8.80
CA SER A 51 9.31 3.18 -9.51
C SER A 51 8.18 3.01 -10.52
N ASP A 52 8.23 1.95 -11.31
CA ASP A 52 7.24 1.67 -12.35
C ASP A 52 5.87 1.38 -11.71
N LEU A 53 5.84 0.58 -10.65
CA LEU A 53 4.60 0.24 -9.95
C LEU A 53 3.99 1.45 -9.24
N LEU A 54 4.80 2.28 -8.57
CA LEU A 54 4.32 3.51 -7.92
C LEU A 54 3.82 4.54 -8.93
N SER A 55 4.33 4.55 -10.15
CA SER A 55 3.89 5.48 -11.20
C SER A 55 2.46 5.20 -11.70
N ILE A 56 1.98 3.96 -11.53
CA ILE A 56 0.62 3.55 -11.95
C ILE A 56 -0.32 3.32 -10.76
N ALA A 57 0.19 3.28 -9.53
CA ALA A 57 -0.62 3.08 -8.33
C ALA A 57 -1.45 4.33 -8.01
N ASP A 58 -2.62 4.13 -7.40
CA ASP A 58 -3.45 5.19 -6.85
C ASP A 58 -3.11 5.52 -5.39
N ALA A 59 -2.51 4.57 -4.67
CA ALA A 59 -2.02 4.75 -3.31
C ALA A 59 -0.93 3.74 -2.93
N LEU A 60 -0.15 4.09 -1.90
CA LEU A 60 0.85 3.23 -1.27
C LEU A 60 0.47 2.94 0.19
N VAL A 61 0.60 1.69 0.63
CA VAL A 61 0.46 1.28 2.03
C VAL A 61 1.78 0.67 2.49
N ILE A 62 2.33 1.17 3.59
CA ILE A 62 3.56 0.66 4.19
C ILE A 62 3.24 0.15 5.60
N ASN A 63 3.49 -1.14 5.83
CA ASN A 63 3.32 -1.79 7.13
C ASN A 63 4.63 -2.45 7.56
N ILE A 64 5.15 -2.04 8.71
CA ILE A 64 6.47 -2.46 9.21
C ILE A 64 6.44 -3.64 10.19
N GLY A 65 5.40 -4.49 10.16
CA GLY A 65 5.23 -5.55 11.16
C GLY A 65 6.34 -6.61 11.23
N THR A 66 7.10 -6.84 10.16
CA THR A 66 8.32 -7.69 10.20
C THR A 66 9.46 -7.03 9.42
N LEU A 67 10.32 -6.28 10.12
CA LEU A 67 11.39 -5.51 9.50
C LEU A 67 12.63 -6.35 9.18
N ASN A 68 13.31 -5.96 8.10
CA ASN A 68 14.72 -6.24 7.85
C ASN A 68 15.33 -5.06 7.06
N ASP A 69 16.65 -4.98 7.00
CA ASP A 69 17.35 -3.83 6.40
C ASP A 69 16.95 -3.59 4.93
N ALA A 70 16.78 -4.66 4.16
CA ALA A 70 16.36 -4.57 2.76
C ALA A 70 14.92 -4.02 2.62
N PHE A 71 14.02 -4.41 3.52
CA PHE A 71 12.66 -3.90 3.54
C PHE A 71 12.61 -2.43 3.97
N ILE A 72 13.39 -2.03 4.97
CA ILE A 72 13.50 -0.63 5.40
C ILE A 72 13.99 0.23 4.23
N LYS A 73 15.08 -0.19 3.55
CA LYS A 73 15.61 0.53 2.38
C LYS A 73 14.56 0.69 1.29
N ARG A 74 13.82 -0.39 0.98
CA ARG A 74 12.72 -0.36 0.00
C ARG A 74 11.58 0.58 0.42
N CYS A 75 11.20 0.60 1.70
CA CYS A 75 10.19 1.54 2.21
C CYS A 75 10.63 2.99 2.07
N MET A 76 11.88 3.30 2.39
CA MET A 76 12.44 4.66 2.23
C MET A 76 12.40 5.10 0.76
N SER A 77 12.87 4.24 -0.15
CA SER A 77 12.80 4.49 -1.61
C SER A 77 11.36 4.72 -2.07
N ALA A 78 10.40 3.92 -1.58
CA ALA A 78 8.99 4.06 -1.92
C ALA A 78 8.40 5.40 -1.46
N VAL A 79 8.77 5.88 -0.27
CA VAL A 79 8.34 7.17 0.25
C VAL A 79 8.91 8.31 -0.59
N ASP A 80 10.19 8.25 -0.96
CA ASP A 80 10.82 9.26 -1.81
C ASP A 80 10.11 9.36 -3.18
N ILE A 81 9.84 8.21 -3.80
CA ILE A 81 9.10 8.14 -5.07
C ILE A 81 7.65 8.64 -4.88
N ALA A 82 6.94 8.20 -3.85
CA ALA A 82 5.57 8.63 -3.58
C ALA A 82 5.48 10.16 -3.40
N ASN A 83 6.43 10.76 -2.69
CA ASN A 83 6.52 12.21 -2.53
C ASN A 83 6.75 12.94 -3.87
N GLN A 84 7.63 12.42 -4.74
CA GLN A 84 7.89 13.00 -6.06
C GLN A 84 6.64 13.00 -6.96
N HIS A 85 5.81 11.96 -6.85
CA HIS A 85 4.61 11.80 -7.66
C HIS A 85 3.33 12.35 -7.00
N ASN A 86 3.42 12.93 -5.79
CA ASN A 86 2.26 13.29 -4.96
C ASN A 86 1.29 12.10 -4.75
N LEU A 87 1.83 10.89 -4.69
CA LEU A 87 1.07 9.68 -4.45
C LEU A 87 0.69 9.64 -2.95
N PRO A 88 -0.60 9.55 -2.61
CA PRO A 88 -1.00 9.41 -1.23
C PRO A 88 -0.50 8.08 -0.67
N PHE A 89 0.06 8.11 0.54
CA PHE A 89 0.49 6.90 1.23
C PHE A 89 0.03 6.84 2.68
N MET A 90 -0.16 5.61 3.16
CA MET A 90 -0.47 5.29 4.56
C MET A 90 0.71 4.54 5.18
N PHE A 91 1.11 4.95 6.37
CA PHE A 91 2.15 4.29 7.16
C PHE A 91 1.56 3.67 8.42
N ASP A 92 1.80 2.38 8.61
CA ASP A 92 1.37 1.59 9.76
C ASP A 92 2.59 1.16 10.60
N PRO A 93 2.92 1.90 11.68
CA PRO A 93 4.13 1.73 12.48
C PRO A 93 4.03 0.58 13.50
N ILE A 94 3.57 -0.60 13.07
CA ILE A 94 3.43 -1.77 13.96
C ILE A 94 4.73 -2.03 14.72
N GLY A 95 4.62 -2.09 16.06
CA GLY A 95 5.72 -2.42 16.96
C GLY A 95 6.65 -1.24 17.33
N ALA A 96 6.41 -0.04 16.80
CA ALA A 96 7.19 1.13 17.19
C ALA A 96 6.93 1.56 18.64
N GLY A 97 7.98 1.88 19.40
CA GLY A 97 7.89 2.47 20.74
C GLY A 97 7.69 1.50 21.90
N ASN A 98 7.80 0.19 21.65
CA ASN A 98 7.91 -0.82 22.69
C ASN A 98 9.36 -1.01 23.17
#